data_AF-A0A7C4HMI1-F1
#
_entry.id   AF-A0A7C4HMI1-F1
#
_cell.length_a   1.000
_cell.length_b   1.000
_cell.length_c   1.000
_cell.angle_alpha   90.00
_cell.angle_beta   90.00
_cell.angle_gamma   90.00
#
_symmetry.space_group_name_H-M   'P 1'
#
loop_
_entity.id
_entity.type
_entity.pdbx_description
1 polymer ?
#
loop_
_entity_poly.entity_id
_entity_poly.type
_entity_poly.pdbx_seq_one_letter_code
_entity_poly.pdbx_strand_id
1 'polypeptide(L)'
;MAIDLDGHKDVELSPLEYMISLGAQGNHVLFDAGRIRKAFEHKADELSDLKGDMVLQVREAINQIFAIPGVEAKREFIETLPPEVADVLIHLYFQMIEKTMLVTNRPLH
;
A
#
# COMPACT_ATOMS: atom_id res chain seq x y z
N MET A 1 -37.21 26.99 -13.52
CA MET A 1 -36.60 26.35 -14.69
C MET A 1 -35.21 26.94 -14.86
N ALA A 2 -34.20 26.20 -14.42
CA ALA A 2 -32.81 26.22 -14.86
C ALA A 2 -32.16 25.01 -14.17
N ILE A 3 -31.62 24.10 -14.97
CA ILE A 3 -31.06 22.79 -14.60
C ILE A 3 -29.55 22.90 -14.80
N ASP A 4 -28.80 22.28 -13.88
CA ASP A 4 -27.38 21.88 -13.92
C ASP A 4 -26.33 22.99 -14.05
N LEU A 5 -25.12 22.87 -13.46
CA LEU A 5 -24.13 21.83 -13.75
C LEU A 5 -23.18 21.56 -12.58
N ASP A 6 -22.84 20.27 -12.46
CA ASP A 6 -21.64 19.70 -11.87
C ASP A 6 -21.30 20.05 -10.41
N GLY A 7 -21.93 19.27 -9.53
CA GLY A 7 -21.28 18.84 -8.31
C GLY A 7 -20.09 17.92 -8.64
N HIS A 8 -18.97 18.50 -9.08
CA HIS A 8 -17.67 17.88 -8.92
C HIS A 8 -17.42 17.69 -7.42
N LYS A 9 -17.91 16.56 -6.88
CA LYS A 9 -17.29 16.02 -5.68
C LYS A 9 -15.91 15.57 -6.14
N ASP A 10 -14.93 16.43 -5.95
CA ASP A 10 -13.54 16.00 -5.87
C ASP A 10 -13.53 14.87 -4.86
N VAL A 11 -13.45 13.64 -5.36
CA VAL A 11 -13.30 12.46 -4.52
C VAL A 11 -11.89 12.58 -3.98
N GLU A 12 -11.73 13.26 -2.84
CA GLU A 12 -10.48 13.25 -2.10
C GLU A 12 -10.17 11.79 -1.77
N LEU A 13 -9.28 11.20 -2.56
CA LEU A 13 -8.74 9.88 -2.28
C LEU A 13 -8.16 9.94 -0.88
N SER A 14 -8.47 8.95 -0.06
CA SER A 14 -7.77 8.80 1.20
C SER A 14 -6.25 8.77 0.93
N PRO A 15 -5.41 9.27 1.85
CA PRO A 15 -3.97 9.27 1.65
C PRO A 15 -3.39 7.91 1.24
N LEU A 16 -4.02 6.81 1.69
CA LEU A 16 -3.69 5.46 1.24
C LEU A 16 -4.05 5.20 -0.22
N GLU A 17 -5.27 5.51 -0.64
CA GLU A 17 -5.72 5.31 -2.02
C GLU A 17 -4.88 6.14 -3.00
N TYR A 18 -4.48 7.35 -2.60
CA TYR A 18 -3.54 8.14 -3.38
C TYR A 18 -2.15 7.47 -3.48
N MET A 19 -1.61 6.94 -2.39
CA MET A 19 -0.34 6.20 -2.43
C MET A 19 -0.41 4.90 -3.24
N ILE A 20 -1.55 4.19 -3.20
CA ILE A 20 -1.78 3.00 -4.03
C ILE A 20 -1.89 3.38 -5.51
N SER A 21 -2.58 4.48 -5.83
CA SER A 21 -2.72 4.93 -7.22
C SER A 21 -1.39 5.40 -7.82
N LEU A 22 -0.53 6.05 -7.03
CA LEU A 22 0.86 6.34 -7.39
C LEU A 22 1.65 5.04 -7.61
N GLY A 23 1.52 4.07 -6.70
CA GLY A 23 2.14 2.75 -6.83
C GLY A 23 1.73 2.01 -8.10
N ALA A 24 0.47 2.11 -8.50
CA ALA A 24 -0.04 1.55 -9.75
C ALA A 24 0.57 2.20 -11.00
N GLN A 25 1.05 3.44 -10.89
CA GLN A 25 1.79 4.12 -11.96
C GLN A 25 3.31 3.84 -11.90
N GLY A 26 3.76 2.95 -11.00
CA GLY A 26 5.17 2.63 -10.77
C GLY A 26 5.88 3.53 -9.75
N ASN A 27 5.15 4.45 -9.11
CA ASN A 27 5.71 5.36 -8.09
C ASN A 27 5.56 4.76 -6.69
N HIS A 28 6.51 3.93 -6.27
CA HIS A 28 6.51 3.25 -4.97
C HIS A 28 7.07 4.12 -3.84
N VAL A 29 6.35 5.19 -3.47
CA VAL A 29 6.86 6.24 -2.58
C VAL A 29 7.26 5.78 -1.17
N LEU A 30 6.74 4.64 -0.70
CA LEU A 30 7.04 4.10 0.64
C LEU A 30 8.27 3.20 0.69
N PHE A 31 8.75 2.68 -0.44
CA PHE A 31 9.77 1.64 -0.46
C PHE A 31 10.79 1.91 -1.57
N ASP A 32 12.07 1.81 -1.25
CA ASP A 32 13.10 1.88 -2.28
C ASP A 32 13.19 0.57 -3.09
N ALA A 33 13.76 0.66 -4.29
CA ALA A 33 13.87 -0.46 -5.21
C ALA A 33 14.70 -1.63 -4.67
N GLY A 34 15.71 -1.36 -3.84
CA GLY A 34 16.55 -2.39 -3.23
C GLY A 34 15.76 -3.22 -2.22
N ARG A 35 14.96 -2.56 -1.39
CA ARG A 35 14.09 -3.21 -0.42
C ARG A 35 12.96 -3.99 -1.06
N ILE A 36 12.35 -3.44 -2.10
CA ILE A 36 11.35 -4.16 -2.91
C ILE A 36 11.98 -5.44 -3.46
N ARG A 37 13.12 -5.33 -4.14
CA ARG A 37 13.82 -6.48 -4.69
C ARG A 37 14.09 -7.55 -3.62
N LYS A 38 14.64 -7.14 -2.48
CA LYS A 38 14.97 -8.05 -1.37
C LYS A 38 13.72 -8.77 -0.85
N ALA A 39 12.62 -8.05 -0.65
CA ALA A 39 11.38 -8.65 -0.19
C ALA A 39 10.91 -9.76 -1.15
N PHE A 40 10.95 -9.52 -2.47
CA PHE A 40 10.55 -10.50 -3.49
C PHE A 40 11.58 -11.61 -3.76
N GLU A 41 12.81 -11.50 -3.24
CA GLU A 41 13.78 -12.62 -3.25
C GLU A 41 13.40 -13.71 -2.24
N HIS A 42 12.67 -13.35 -1.17
CA HIS A 42 12.03 -14.29 -0.25
C HIS A 42 10.70 -14.77 -0.84
N LYS A 43 10.40 -16.08 -0.75
CA LYS A 43 9.22 -16.64 -1.44
C LYS A 43 7.93 -16.13 -0.79
N ALA A 44 7.04 -15.56 -1.61
CA ALA A 44 5.71 -15.10 -1.20
C ALA A 44 4.82 -16.18 -0.55
N ASP A 45 5.13 -17.47 -0.73
CA ASP A 45 4.46 -18.59 -0.06
C ASP A 45 4.54 -18.50 1.48
N GLU A 46 5.50 -17.76 2.02
CA GLU A 46 5.67 -17.50 3.46
C GLU A 46 4.56 -16.62 4.07
N LEU A 47 3.79 -15.88 3.25
CA LEU A 47 2.65 -15.10 3.72
C LEU A 47 1.50 -15.98 4.20
N SER A 48 1.33 -17.16 3.59
CA SER A 48 0.33 -18.15 4.00
C SER A 48 0.65 -18.78 5.36
N ASP A 49 1.93 -18.78 5.73
CA ASP A 49 2.47 -19.40 6.93
C ASP A 49 2.73 -18.37 8.06
N LEU A 50 2.21 -17.15 7.92
CA LEU A 50 2.33 -16.12 8.96
C LEU A 50 1.72 -16.62 10.28
N LYS A 51 2.59 -16.80 11.28
CA LYS A 51 2.19 -17.17 12.65
C LYS A 51 1.50 -15.97 13.33
N GLY A 52 0.69 -16.28 14.35
CA GLY A 52 -0.16 -15.29 15.04
C GLY A 52 0.58 -14.01 15.50
N ASP A 53 1.79 -14.14 16.02
CA ASP A 53 2.59 -12.99 16.48
C ASP A 53 3.03 -12.08 15.33
N MET A 54 3.36 -12.65 14.17
CA MET A 54 3.75 -11.87 12.98
C MET A 54 2.55 -11.11 12.41
N VAL A 55 1.37 -11.74 12.40
CA VAL A 55 0.12 -11.07 11.99
C VAL A 55 -0.18 -9.86 12.88
N LEU A 56 0.03 -10.00 14.19
CA LEU A 56 -0.15 -8.88 15.13
C LEU A 56 0.83 -7.74 14.84
N GLN A 57 2.11 -8.04 14.67
CA GLN A 57 3.14 -7.04 14.38
C GLN A 57 2.87 -6.30 13.07
N VAL A 58 2.49 -7.02 12.01
CA VAL A 58 2.13 -6.42 10.72
C VAL A 58 0.90 -5.51 10.86
N ARG A 59 -0.12 -5.95 11.60
CA ARG A 59 -1.32 -5.14 11.85
C ARG A 59 -1.00 -3.86 12.62
N GLU A 60 -0.17 -3.95 13.65
CA GLU A 60 0.29 -2.79 14.41
C GLU A 60 1.10 -1.83 13.54
N ALA A 61 1.99 -2.35 12.70
CA ALA A 61 2.76 -1.55 11.77
C ALA A 61 1.86 -0.81 10.76
N ILE A 62 0.84 -1.48 10.20
CA ILE A 62 -0.14 -0.86 9.31
C ILE A 62 -0.86 0.31 10.01
N ASN A 63 -1.34 0.09 11.24
CA ASN A 63 -2.04 1.13 12.00
C ASN A 63 -1.14 2.33 12.28
N GLN A 64 0.14 2.09 12.61
CA GLN A 64 1.11 3.15 12.83
C GLN A 64 1.41 3.93 11.54
N ILE A 65 1.61 3.24 10.42
CA ILE A 65 1.81 3.88 9.10
C ILE A 65 0.63 4.80 8.76
N PHE A 66 -0.60 4.43 9.10
CA PHE A 66 -1.76 5.29 8.87
C PHE A 66 -1.86 6.48 9.83
N ALA A 67 -1.35 6.35 11.05
CA ALA A 67 -1.35 7.43 12.03
C ALA A 67 -0.24 8.46 11.77
N ILE A 68 0.84 8.08 11.08
CA ILE A 68 1.98 8.96 10.80
C ILE A 68 1.63 9.93 9.65
N PRO A 69 1.73 11.26 9.85
CA PRO A 69 1.57 12.23 8.78
C PRO A 69 2.84 12.33 7.93
N GLY A 70 2.68 12.53 6.62
CA GLY A 70 3.79 12.68 5.67
C GLY A 70 4.36 11.35 5.16
N VAL A 71 4.97 11.37 3.97
CA VAL A 71 5.50 10.17 3.33
C VAL A 71 6.88 9.82 3.91
N GLU A 72 7.70 10.83 4.15
CA GLU A 72 9.06 10.71 4.67
C GLU A 72 9.06 10.04 6.06
N ALA A 73 8.22 10.52 6.98
CA ALA A 73 8.09 9.92 8.31
C ALA A 73 7.57 8.46 8.26
N LYS A 74 6.71 8.11 7.29
CA LYS A 74 6.29 6.72 7.09
C LYS A 74 7.45 5.85 6.62
N ARG A 75 8.29 6.35 5.72
CA ARG A 75 9.49 5.64 5.26
C ARG A 75 10.46 5.40 6.42
N GLU A 76 10.75 6.44 7.20
CA GLU A 76 11.61 6.33 8.38
C GLU A 76 11.08 5.27 9.35
N PHE A 77 9.77 5.27 9.64
CA PHE A 77 9.16 4.24 10.46
C PHE A 77 9.35 2.83 9.88
N ILE A 78 9.07 2.65 8.58
CA ILE A 78 9.22 1.36 7.89
C ILE A 78 10.69 0.88 7.96
N GLU A 79 11.68 1.75 7.89
CA GLU A 79 13.11 1.44 8.08
C GLU A 79 13.45 0.91 9.47
N THR A 80 12.68 1.27 10.50
CA THR A 80 12.87 0.75 11.86
C THR A 80 12.21 -0.61 12.12
N LEU A 81 11.33 -1.07 11.23
CA LEU A 81 10.62 -2.33 11.42
C LEU A 81 11.56 -3.54 11.28
N PRO A 82 11.26 -4.65 11.97
CA PRO A 82 11.92 -5.92 11.71
C PRO A 82 11.86 -6.27 10.20
N PRO A 83 12.95 -6.78 9.62
CA PRO A 83 13.01 -7.07 8.18
C PRO A 83 11.84 -7.92 7.69
N GLU A 84 11.46 -8.94 8.46
CA GLU A 84 10.39 -9.87 8.13
C GLU A 84 9.02 -9.17 8.10
N VAL A 85 8.76 -8.25 9.04
CA VAL A 85 7.53 -7.45 9.06
C VAL A 85 7.48 -6.53 7.85
N ALA A 86 8.61 -5.89 7.51
CA ALA A 86 8.69 -4.98 6.37
C ALA A 86 8.52 -5.72 5.04
N ASP A 87 9.09 -6.90 4.89
CA ASP A 87 8.95 -7.73 3.69
C ASP A 87 7.47 -8.11 3.49
N VAL A 88 6.76 -8.49 4.56
CA VAL A 88 5.32 -8.75 4.51
C VAL A 88 4.53 -7.51 4.10
N LEU A 89 4.85 -6.34 4.66
CA LEU A 89 4.20 -5.08 4.29
C LEU A 89 4.39 -4.74 2.81
N ILE A 90 5.58 -4.98 2.26
CA ILE A 90 5.87 -4.76 0.84
C ILE A 90 4.98 -5.68 0.00
N HIS A 91 4.91 -6.97 0.33
CA HIS A 91 4.03 -7.89 -0.41
C HIS A 91 2.56 -7.48 -0.35
N LEU A 92 2.04 -7.13 0.84
CA LEU A 92 0.67 -6.65 1.00
C LEU A 92 0.41 -5.38 0.19
N TYR A 93 1.37 -4.46 0.15
CA TYR A 93 1.30 -3.25 -0.66
C TYR A 93 1.18 -3.56 -2.15
N PHE A 94 2.01 -4.45 -2.68
CA PHE A 94 1.94 -4.86 -4.08
C PHE A 94 0.67 -5.66 -4.41
N GLN A 95 0.17 -6.49 -3.49
CA GLN A 95 -1.13 -7.16 -3.63
C GLN A 95 -2.29 -6.16 -3.70
N MET A 96 -2.24 -5.05 -2.96
CA MET A 96 -3.24 -3.99 -3.05
C MET A 96 -3.17 -3.28 -4.40
N ILE A 97 -1.97 -2.95 -4.89
CA ILE A 97 -1.77 -2.35 -6.21
C ILE A 97 -2.35 -3.25 -7.31
N GLU A 98 -2.02 -4.55 -7.30
CA GLU A 98 -2.51 -5.50 -8.29
C GLU A 98 -4.04 -5.54 -8.32
N LYS A 99 -4.68 -5.63 -7.15
CA LYS A 99 -6.15 -5.58 -7.04
C LYS A 99 -6.72 -4.28 -7.60
N THR A 100 -6.10 -3.14 -7.31
CA THR A 100 -6.53 -1.84 -7.85
C THR A 100 -6.40 -1.80 -9.37
N MET A 101 -5.29 -2.27 -9.95
CA MET A 101 -5.11 -2.33 -11.40
C MET A 101 -6.18 -3.18 -12.10
N LEU A 102 -6.53 -4.33 -11.50
CA LEU A 102 -7.57 -5.22 -12.05
C LEU A 102 -8.97 -4.60 -12.02
N VAL A 103 -9.27 -3.78 -11.00
CA VAL A 103 -10.55 -3.05 -10.92
C VAL A 103 -10.61 -1.95 -11.99
N THR A 104 -9.53 -1.19 -12.17
CA THR A 104 -9.48 -0.10 -13.16
C THR A 104 -9.52 -0.59 -14.61
N ASN A 105 -9.05 -1.82 -14.89
CA ASN A 105 -9.05 -2.41 -16.23
C ASN A 105 -10.30 -3.23 -16.60
N ARG A 106 -11.39 -3.19 -15.81
CA ARG A 106 -12.64 -3.81 -16.25
C ARG A 106 -13.27 -3.00 -17.40
N PRO A 107 -13.51 -3.61 -18.58
CA PRO A 107 -14.28 -2.94 -19.62
C PRO A 107 -15.70 -2.67 -19.10
N LEU A 108 -16.19 -1.45 -19.33
CA LEU A 108 -17.58 -1.09 -19.08
C LEU A 108 -18.46 -2.00 -19.96
N HIS A 109 -19.25 -2.87 -19.31
CA HIS A 109 -20.29 -3.67 -19.95
C HIS A 109 -21.61 -2.90 -19.96
#